data_AF-A0A9W4WUZ3-F1
#
_entry.id   AF-A0A9W4WUZ3-F1
#
_cell.length_a   1.000
_cell.length_b   1.000
_cell.length_c   1.000
_cell.angle_alpha   90.00
_cell.angle_beta   90.00
_cell.angle_gamma   90.00
#
_symmetry.space_group_name_H-M   'P 1'
#
loop_
_entity.id
_entity.type
_entity.pdbx_description
1 polymer ?
#
loop_
_entity_poly.entity_id
_entity_poly.type
_entity_poly.pdbx_seq_one_letter_code
_entity_poly.pdbx_strand_id
1 'polypeptide(L)'
;MQNTLQTPKNLKEPYFKLETNLDPSNLVQASELLLNCLSPKLKQSFRLVITLSEEKASFKLCLDPSLWFDVYLQTVTDFAEAVNIARQYVTTTRLNISPEEEAPFIIDYKETVKDKAFIICPYASTCRNGSNCEKDHPKIYCDGKVITRDGRTSKCNFYFTTKLVIDELSNDKYVVMLRREPFRELLLIPHPNFQAKNCGHYNNETLVQQETFWKELLNKQQTLNFHSIAINYGAWETGQSQNKYAQECHAHRLSWTKLFTTELEEKRLRSAEHQLMLKAISNITSTMNENTKALIKEMSSVKENNNENTRAIIEAM
;
A
#
# COMPACT_ATOMS: atom_id res chain seq x y z
N MET A 1 -11.92 -32.08 8.27
CA MET A 1 -10.68 -32.01 9.07
C MET A 1 -11.03 -31.32 10.38
N GLN A 2 -10.63 -31.83 11.55
CA GLN A 2 -10.71 -31.05 12.78
C GLN A 2 -9.62 -29.98 12.73
N ASN A 3 -10.02 -28.72 12.63
CA ASN A 3 -9.09 -27.59 12.64
C ASN A 3 -8.38 -27.57 14.01
N THR A 4 -7.10 -27.96 14.06
CA THR A 4 -6.34 -27.98 15.32
C THR A 4 -5.65 -26.64 15.51
N LEU A 5 -6.16 -25.82 16.41
CA LEU A 5 -5.56 -24.55 16.78
C LEU A 5 -4.27 -24.78 17.58
N GLN A 6 -3.16 -24.24 17.08
CA GLN A 6 -1.89 -24.19 17.80
C GLN A 6 -1.71 -22.80 18.42
N THR A 7 -1.41 -22.76 19.72
CA THR A 7 -1.29 -21.51 20.48
C THR A 7 0.16 -21.05 20.60
N PRO A 8 0.40 -19.75 20.87
CA PRO A 8 1.75 -19.21 21.10
C PRO A 8 2.53 -19.97 22.18
N LYS A 9 1.84 -20.44 23.22
CA LYS A 9 2.44 -21.22 24.32
C LYS A 9 3.01 -22.56 23.83
N ASN A 10 2.24 -23.28 23.02
CA ASN A 10 2.64 -24.60 22.53
C ASN A 10 3.71 -24.49 21.43
N LEU A 11 3.63 -23.43 20.63
CA LEU A 11 4.57 -23.18 19.54
C LEU A 11 5.89 -22.57 20.02
N LYS A 12 5.91 -21.94 21.20
CA LYS A 12 7.02 -21.09 21.64
C LYS A 12 7.35 -19.99 20.61
N GLU A 13 6.31 -19.46 19.98
CA GLU A 13 6.39 -18.48 18.89
C GLU A 13 5.30 -17.41 19.04
N PRO A 14 5.46 -16.18 18.54
CA PRO A 14 4.53 -15.06 18.74
C PRO A 14 3.31 -15.12 17.82
N TYR A 15 2.72 -16.30 17.61
CA TYR A 15 1.53 -16.43 16.77
C TYR A 15 0.66 -17.63 17.11
N PHE A 16 -0.61 -17.53 16.75
CA PHE A 16 -1.50 -18.68 16.64
C PHE A 16 -1.41 -19.25 15.22
N LYS A 17 -1.56 -20.57 15.08
CA LYS A 17 -1.61 -21.24 13.78
C LYS A 17 -2.86 -22.11 13.67
N LEU A 18 -3.53 -22.06 12.53
CA LEU A 18 -4.71 -22.85 12.20
C LEU A 18 -4.68 -23.23 10.72
N GLU A 19 -5.07 -24.44 10.38
CA GLU A 19 -5.19 -24.88 8.99
C GLU A 19 -6.62 -25.34 8.71
N THR A 20 -7.11 -25.01 7.52
CA THR A 20 -8.43 -25.42 7.06
C THR A 20 -8.45 -25.57 5.53
N ASN A 21 -9.56 -26.04 4.95
CA ASN A 21 -9.70 -26.13 3.49
C ASN A 21 -10.14 -24.78 2.89
N LEU A 22 -10.20 -24.69 1.56
CA LEU A 22 -10.60 -23.46 0.87
C LEU A 22 -12.12 -23.23 0.81
N ASP A 23 -12.92 -23.91 1.62
CA ASP A 23 -14.36 -23.63 1.68
C ASP A 23 -14.62 -22.29 2.39
N PRO A 24 -15.36 -21.34 1.79
CA PRO A 24 -15.62 -20.03 2.38
C PRO A 24 -16.19 -20.05 3.80
N SER A 25 -17.05 -21.01 4.14
CA SER A 25 -17.62 -21.13 5.49
C SER A 25 -16.54 -21.55 6.49
N ASN A 26 -15.65 -22.46 6.10
CA ASN A 26 -14.52 -22.86 6.93
C ASN A 26 -13.50 -21.74 7.12
N LEU A 27 -13.28 -20.88 6.11
CA LEU A 27 -12.42 -19.70 6.22
C LEU A 27 -13.00 -18.63 7.18
N VAL A 28 -14.33 -18.44 7.17
CA VAL A 28 -15.03 -17.61 8.17
C VAL A 28 -14.82 -18.18 9.57
N GLN A 29 -15.13 -19.46 9.77
CA GLN A 29 -15.00 -20.12 11.09
C GLN A 29 -13.55 -20.06 11.61
N ALA A 30 -12.56 -20.24 10.72
CA ALA A 30 -11.15 -20.13 11.08
C ALA A 30 -10.78 -18.72 11.56
N SER A 31 -11.28 -17.69 10.86
CA SER A 31 -11.06 -16.28 11.21
C SER A 31 -11.71 -15.94 12.55
N GLU A 32 -12.97 -16.32 12.74
CA GLU A 32 -13.69 -16.11 13.99
C GLU A 32 -13.01 -16.80 15.18
N LEU A 33 -12.63 -18.08 15.01
CA LEU A 33 -11.95 -18.83 16.05
C LEU A 33 -10.65 -18.14 16.50
N LEU A 34 -9.84 -17.67 15.54
CA LEU A 34 -8.58 -16.97 15.83
C LEU A 34 -8.81 -15.61 16.51
N LEU A 35 -9.75 -14.81 16.00
CA LEU A 35 -10.06 -13.50 16.58
C LEU A 35 -10.62 -13.60 18.00
N ASN A 36 -11.41 -14.64 18.29
CA ASN A 36 -11.98 -14.91 19.60
C ASN A 36 -10.95 -15.39 20.64
N CYS A 37 -9.78 -15.86 20.21
CA CYS A 37 -8.70 -16.26 21.13
C CYS A 37 -7.93 -15.07 21.73
N LEU A 38 -8.11 -13.86 21.19
CA LEU A 38 -7.35 -12.70 21.61
C LEU A 38 -7.96 -12.03 22.85
N SER A 39 -7.16 -11.93 23.91
CA SER A 39 -7.49 -11.10 25.06
C SER A 39 -7.45 -9.60 24.68
N PRO A 40 -8.11 -8.72 25.45
CA PRO A 40 -8.10 -7.27 25.17
C PRO A 40 -6.69 -6.67 25.06
N LYS A 41 -5.70 -7.18 25.82
CA LYS A 41 -4.30 -6.73 25.73
C LYS A 41 -3.69 -7.09 24.37
N LEU A 42 -4.00 -8.26 23.81
CA LEU A 42 -3.48 -8.73 22.52
C LEU A 42 -4.16 -8.07 21.31
N LYS A 43 -5.37 -7.54 21.48
CA LYS A 43 -6.08 -6.80 20.41
C LYS A 43 -5.49 -5.42 20.10
N GLN A 44 -4.48 -4.97 20.85
CA GLN A 44 -3.83 -3.68 20.61
C GLN A 44 -3.17 -3.60 19.24
N SER A 45 -2.48 -4.66 18.81
CA SER A 45 -1.79 -4.74 17.52
C SER A 45 -1.52 -6.20 17.17
N PHE A 46 -2.07 -6.65 16.06
CA PHE A 46 -1.83 -8.00 15.53
C PHE A 46 -2.07 -8.03 14.02
N ARG A 47 -1.59 -9.09 13.38
CA ARG A 47 -1.72 -9.32 11.93
C ARG A 47 -2.17 -10.74 11.67
N LEU A 48 -3.19 -10.91 10.85
CA LEU A 48 -3.58 -12.20 10.31
C LEU A 48 -2.89 -12.39 8.95
N VAL A 49 -2.06 -13.41 8.83
CA VAL A 49 -1.46 -13.83 7.56
C VAL A 49 -2.11 -15.14 7.14
N ILE A 50 -2.64 -15.19 5.93
CA ILE A 50 -3.18 -16.42 5.34
C ILE A 50 -2.29 -16.82 4.18
N THR A 51 -1.84 -18.06 4.16
CA THR A 51 -1.15 -18.66 3.02
C THR A 51 -2.09 -19.66 2.36
N LEU A 52 -2.29 -19.50 1.06
CA LEU A 52 -3.20 -20.31 0.25
C LEU A 52 -2.36 -21.28 -0.59
N SER A 53 -2.77 -22.55 -0.54
CA SER A 53 -2.28 -23.65 -1.38
C SER A 53 -3.47 -24.25 -2.13
N GLU A 54 -3.26 -25.20 -3.04
CA GLU A 54 -4.32 -25.74 -3.92
C GLU A 54 -5.59 -26.20 -3.18
N GLU A 55 -5.45 -26.81 -2.00
CA GLU A 55 -6.59 -27.37 -1.25
C GLU A 55 -6.76 -26.79 0.16
N LYS A 56 -5.77 -26.02 0.64
CA LYS A 56 -5.69 -25.61 2.05
C LYS A 56 -5.33 -24.14 2.22
N ALA A 57 -5.87 -23.56 3.28
CA ALA A 57 -5.46 -22.27 3.81
C ALA A 57 -4.76 -22.47 5.17
N SER A 58 -3.57 -21.90 5.31
CA SER A 58 -2.82 -21.83 6.56
C SER A 58 -2.92 -20.42 7.13
N PHE A 59 -3.62 -20.29 8.25
CA PHE A 59 -3.80 -19.05 8.98
C PHE A 59 -2.72 -18.92 10.06
N LYS A 60 -2.13 -17.74 10.14
CA LYS A 60 -1.14 -17.36 11.15
C LYS A 60 -1.54 -16.01 11.73
N LEU A 61 -2.01 -15.98 12.98
CA LEU A 61 -2.33 -14.73 13.68
C LEU A 61 -1.10 -14.30 14.49
N CYS A 62 -0.33 -13.38 13.93
CA CYS A 62 0.90 -12.83 14.50
C CYS A 62 0.59 -11.75 15.53
N LEU A 63 1.19 -11.88 16.70
CA LEU A 63 1.11 -10.93 17.81
C LEU A 63 2.30 -9.95 17.76
N ASP A 64 2.17 -8.84 18.48
CA ASP A 64 3.34 -8.05 18.86
C ASP A 64 4.29 -8.92 19.71
N PRO A 65 5.59 -9.06 19.33
CA PRO A 65 6.53 -9.91 20.07
C PRO A 65 6.70 -9.53 21.55
N SER A 66 6.58 -8.26 21.90
CA SER A 66 6.66 -7.78 23.29
C SER A 66 5.43 -8.24 24.08
N LEU A 67 4.24 -8.10 23.48
CA LEU A 67 2.99 -8.58 24.10
C LEU A 67 2.98 -10.11 24.22
N TRP A 68 3.55 -10.83 23.25
CA TRP A 68 3.71 -12.28 23.33
C TRP A 68 4.61 -12.67 24.51
N PHE A 69 5.75 -12.00 24.69
CA PHE A 69 6.64 -12.25 25.82
C PHE A 69 5.92 -12.03 27.15
N ASP A 70 5.27 -10.88 27.32
CA ASP A 70 4.54 -10.52 28.54
C ASP A 70 3.41 -11.51 28.88
N VAL A 71 2.63 -11.94 27.88
CA VAL A 71 1.42 -12.72 28.12
C VAL A 71 1.71 -14.22 28.21
N TYR A 72 2.60 -14.75 27.38
CA TYR A 72 2.81 -16.19 27.24
C TYR A 72 4.13 -16.69 27.81
N LEU A 73 5.21 -15.91 27.72
CA LEU A 73 6.53 -16.36 28.18
C LEU A 73 6.81 -15.97 29.63
N GLN A 74 6.35 -14.80 30.08
CA GLN A 74 6.54 -14.36 31.46
C GLN A 74 5.82 -15.26 32.48
N THR A 75 4.82 -16.04 32.02
CA THR A 75 4.10 -17.02 32.85
C THR A 75 4.78 -18.40 32.90
N VAL A 76 5.91 -18.57 32.19
CA VAL A 76 6.74 -19.77 32.29
C VAL A 76 7.47 -19.74 33.65
N THR A 77 7.46 -20.87 34.34
CA THR A 77 8.01 -21.00 35.69
C THR A 77 9.51 -20.70 35.76
N ASP A 78 10.24 -20.94 34.67
CA ASP A 78 11.65 -20.61 34.50
C ASP A 78 11.83 -19.38 33.59
N PHE A 79 12.21 -18.26 34.20
CA PHE A 79 12.51 -17.02 33.48
C PHE A 79 13.71 -17.14 32.54
N ALA A 80 14.71 -17.97 32.87
CA ALA A 80 15.86 -18.19 32.00
C ALA A 80 15.45 -18.91 30.70
N GLU A 81 14.54 -19.89 30.80
CA GLU A 81 13.94 -20.53 29.63
C GLU A 81 13.19 -19.52 28.77
N ALA A 82 12.35 -18.67 29.37
CA ALA A 82 11.60 -17.63 28.66
C ALA A 82 12.53 -16.66 27.90
N VAL A 83 13.62 -16.20 28.52
CA VAL A 83 14.62 -15.32 27.89
C VAL A 83 15.35 -16.03 26.76
N ASN A 84 15.67 -17.31 26.90
CA ASN A 84 16.32 -18.09 25.85
C ASN A 84 15.42 -18.26 24.62
N ILE A 85 14.13 -18.56 24.83
CA ILE A 85 13.14 -18.65 23.74
C ILE A 85 13.05 -17.32 22.98
N ALA A 86 12.91 -16.20 23.71
CA ALA A 86 12.83 -14.88 23.09
C ALA A 86 14.10 -14.52 22.31
N ARG A 87 15.29 -14.83 22.87
CA ARG A 87 16.58 -14.59 22.19
C ARG A 87 16.72 -15.43 20.92
N GLN A 88 16.34 -16.70 20.97
CA GLN A 88 16.34 -17.57 19.79
C GLN A 88 15.40 -17.02 18.72
N TYR A 89 14.18 -16.63 19.09
CA TYR A 89 13.23 -16.02 18.16
C TYR A 89 13.82 -14.77 17.46
N VAL A 90 14.38 -13.83 18.23
CA VAL A 90 15.01 -12.61 17.67
C VAL A 90 16.17 -12.95 16.75
N THR A 91 17.02 -13.90 17.15
CA THR A 91 18.18 -14.32 16.37
C THR A 91 17.75 -14.94 15.04
N THR A 92 16.84 -15.91 15.08
CA THR A 92 16.31 -16.58 13.88
C THR A 92 15.58 -15.60 12.97
N THR A 93 14.79 -14.68 13.53
CA THR A 93 14.09 -13.67 12.74
C THR A 93 15.06 -12.74 12.02
N ARG A 94 16.11 -12.27 12.71
CA ARG A 94 17.17 -11.44 12.09
C ARG A 94 17.95 -12.19 11.01
N LEU A 95 18.19 -13.49 11.18
CA LEU A 95 18.87 -14.31 10.17
C LEU A 95 18.01 -14.54 8.93
N ASN A 96 16.69 -14.51 9.09
CA ASN A 96 15.72 -14.73 8.00
C ASN A 96 15.31 -13.44 7.28
N ILE A 97 15.59 -12.27 7.85
CA ILE A 97 15.41 -10.97 7.18
C ILE A 97 16.75 -10.63 6.52
N SER A 98 16.77 -10.48 5.20
CA SER A 98 18.01 -10.10 4.51
C SER A 98 18.48 -8.72 5.01
N PRO A 99 19.78 -8.46 5.22
CA PRO A 99 20.27 -7.11 5.55
C PRO A 99 19.83 -6.03 4.55
N GLU A 100 19.54 -6.43 3.31
CA GLU A 100 19.00 -5.56 2.24
C GLU A 100 17.51 -5.18 2.48
N GLU A 101 16.78 -5.92 3.32
CA GLU A 101 15.40 -5.63 3.74
C GLU A 101 15.33 -4.77 5.02
N GLU A 102 16.39 -4.73 5.84
CA GLU A 102 16.52 -3.85 7.02
C GLU A 102 16.95 -2.42 6.68
N ALA A 103 17.62 -2.22 5.53
CA ALA A 103 17.88 -0.87 5.06
C ALA A 103 16.52 -0.21 4.75
N PRO A 104 16.18 0.96 5.35
CA PRO A 104 15.09 1.75 4.80
C PRO A 104 15.46 1.95 3.33
N PHE A 105 14.60 1.49 2.42
CA PHE A 105 14.67 1.93 1.04
C PHE A 105 14.42 3.44 1.09
N ILE A 106 15.49 4.22 1.29
CA ILE A 106 15.50 5.65 1.03
C ILE A 106 15.55 5.71 -0.48
N ILE A 107 14.39 5.56 -1.11
CA ILE A 107 14.24 6.06 -2.45
C ILE A 107 14.30 7.57 -2.26
N ASP A 108 15.46 8.14 -2.56
CA ASP A 108 15.66 9.58 -2.59
C ASP A 108 14.84 10.12 -3.77
N TYR A 109 13.53 10.28 -3.57
CA TYR A 109 12.65 10.99 -4.49
C TYR A 109 13.07 12.46 -4.47
N LYS A 110 14.14 12.79 -5.20
CA LYS A 110 14.59 14.16 -5.43
C LYS A 110 13.55 15.04 -6.15
N GLU A 111 12.37 14.52 -6.46
CA GLU A 111 11.27 15.25 -7.09
C GLU A 111 10.10 15.44 -6.12
N THR A 112 10.18 16.48 -5.30
CA THR A 112 9.07 17.04 -4.49
C THR A 112 7.80 17.35 -5.30
N VAL A 113 7.91 17.42 -6.63
CA VAL A 113 6.81 17.68 -7.56
C VAL A 113 5.89 16.45 -7.75
N LYS A 114 6.40 15.21 -7.59
CA LYS A 114 5.63 13.97 -7.77
C LYS A 114 4.75 13.59 -6.57
N ASP A 115 5.08 14.08 -5.37
CA ASP A 115 4.32 13.77 -4.16
C ASP A 115 2.95 14.44 -4.09
N LYS A 116 2.82 15.64 -4.68
CA LYS A 116 1.56 16.40 -4.66
C LYS A 116 0.40 15.61 -5.25
N ALA A 117 0.68 14.80 -6.27
CA ALA A 117 -0.27 13.93 -6.93
C ALA A 117 -0.89 12.84 -6.04
N PHE A 118 -0.31 12.59 -4.87
CA PHE A 118 -0.80 11.65 -3.86
C PHE A 118 -1.32 12.38 -2.61
N ILE A 119 -1.25 13.71 -2.59
CA ILE A 119 -1.80 14.56 -1.53
C ILE A 119 -3.18 15.04 -1.99
N ILE A 120 -4.19 14.87 -1.14
CA ILE A 120 -5.52 15.42 -1.42
C ILE A 120 -5.46 16.93 -1.62
N CYS A 121 -6.19 17.39 -2.63
CA CYS A 121 -6.55 18.80 -2.73
C CYS A 121 -7.52 19.18 -1.60
N PRO A 122 -7.19 20.14 -0.72
CA PRO A 122 -8.11 20.61 0.31
C PRO A 122 -9.44 21.15 -0.24
N TYR A 123 -9.45 21.50 -1.52
CA TYR A 123 -10.60 22.02 -2.24
C TYR A 123 -11.14 21.03 -3.26
N ALA A 124 -10.92 19.72 -3.12
CA ALA A 124 -11.24 18.74 -4.17
C ALA A 124 -12.67 18.88 -4.76
N SER A 125 -13.67 19.19 -3.93
CA SER A 125 -15.07 19.40 -4.37
C SER A 125 -15.34 20.75 -5.05
N THR A 126 -14.50 21.76 -4.84
CA THR A 126 -14.67 23.14 -5.33
C THR A 126 -13.47 23.65 -6.11
N CYS A 127 -12.55 22.75 -6.48
CA CYS A 127 -11.26 23.09 -7.08
C CYS A 127 -11.49 23.63 -8.49
N ARG A 128 -11.16 24.91 -8.69
CA ARG A 128 -11.25 25.59 -10.00
C ARG A 128 -10.37 24.94 -11.07
N ASN A 129 -9.29 24.27 -10.65
CA ASN A 129 -8.37 23.61 -11.56
C ASN A 129 -8.86 22.24 -12.01
N GLY A 130 -9.89 21.66 -11.37
CA GLY A 130 -10.48 20.39 -11.77
C GLY A 130 -9.43 19.29 -12.04
N SER A 131 -9.43 18.74 -13.26
CA SER A 131 -8.47 17.73 -13.72
C SER A 131 -7.02 18.21 -13.85
N ASN A 132 -6.79 19.53 -13.90
CA ASN A 132 -5.47 20.15 -14.02
C ASN A 132 -4.85 20.46 -12.64
N CYS A 133 -5.47 20.03 -11.54
CA CYS A 133 -4.89 20.19 -10.22
C CYS A 133 -3.67 19.27 -10.04
N GLU A 134 -2.57 19.81 -9.49
CA GLU A 134 -1.39 19.00 -9.14
C GLU A 134 -1.67 18.00 -8.00
N LYS A 135 -2.75 18.22 -7.25
CA LYS A 135 -3.18 17.42 -6.10
C LYS A 135 -4.28 16.44 -6.48
N ASP A 136 -4.38 15.35 -5.74
CA ASP A 136 -5.39 14.32 -5.99
C ASP A 136 -6.80 14.83 -5.65
N HIS A 137 -7.76 14.46 -6.50
CA HIS A 137 -9.19 14.62 -6.29
C HIS A 137 -9.79 13.21 -6.21
N PRO A 138 -9.86 12.59 -5.02
CA PRO A 138 -10.31 11.22 -4.88
C PRO A 138 -11.72 11.05 -5.43
N LYS A 139 -11.86 10.13 -6.38
CA LYS A 139 -13.18 9.75 -6.93
C LYS A 139 -13.95 8.83 -5.99
N ILE A 140 -13.21 8.04 -5.21
CA ILE A 140 -13.74 7.07 -4.28
C ILE A 140 -13.31 7.49 -2.88
N TYR A 141 -14.26 7.60 -1.96
CA TYR A 141 -14.03 7.89 -0.55
C TYR A 141 -15.10 7.23 0.30
N CYS A 142 -14.75 6.92 1.54
CA CYS A 142 -15.68 6.38 2.52
C CYS A 142 -16.25 7.53 3.34
N ASP A 143 -17.58 7.62 3.46
CA ASP A 143 -18.28 8.57 4.35
C ASP A 143 -19.04 7.84 5.47
N GLY A 144 -18.63 6.60 5.77
CA GLY A 144 -19.20 5.81 6.86
C GLY A 144 -18.97 6.48 8.21
N LYS A 145 -19.89 6.30 9.16
CA LYS A 145 -19.73 6.73 10.54
C LYS A 145 -18.75 5.82 11.27
N VAL A 146 -17.83 6.42 12.01
CA VAL A 146 -16.83 5.76 12.87
C VAL A 146 -16.86 6.37 14.27
N ILE A 147 -16.49 5.59 15.29
CA ILE A 147 -16.35 6.09 16.67
C ILE A 147 -14.89 6.51 16.91
N THR A 148 -14.71 7.68 17.50
CA THR A 148 -13.40 8.20 17.89
C THR A 148 -13.04 7.78 19.32
N ARG A 149 -11.76 7.90 19.69
CA ARG A 149 -11.26 7.48 21.02
C ARG A 149 -11.94 8.17 22.20
N ASP A 150 -12.46 9.38 22.00
CA ASP A 150 -13.24 10.15 22.98
C ASP A 150 -14.75 9.79 22.97
N GLY A 151 -15.15 8.72 22.25
CA GLY A 151 -16.52 8.21 22.20
C GLY A 151 -17.45 8.97 21.26
N ARG A 152 -16.95 9.95 20.51
CA ARG A 152 -17.79 10.72 19.56
C ARG A 152 -17.96 9.97 18.24
N THR A 153 -19.05 10.29 17.54
CA THR A 153 -19.23 9.82 16.17
C THR A 153 -18.56 10.81 15.21
N SER A 154 -17.70 10.32 14.34
CA SER A 154 -17.09 11.06 13.22
C SER A 154 -17.40 10.36 11.89
N LYS A 155 -17.07 11.01 10.78
CA LYS A 155 -17.00 10.36 9.47
C LYS A 155 -15.65 9.68 9.30
N CYS A 156 -15.66 8.53 8.64
CA CYS A 156 -14.48 7.92 8.06
C CYS A 156 -13.92 8.94 7.07
N ASN A 157 -12.61 9.17 7.13
CA ASN A 157 -11.92 10.08 6.23
C ASN A 157 -10.99 9.30 5.28
N PHE A 158 -11.32 8.04 5.03
CA PHE A 158 -10.55 7.21 4.12
C PHE A 158 -10.92 7.52 2.67
N TYR A 159 -9.91 7.67 1.84
CA TYR A 159 -10.04 7.94 0.42
C TYR A 159 -9.01 7.15 -0.35
N PHE A 160 -9.35 6.89 -1.60
CA PHE A 160 -8.56 6.10 -2.50
C PHE A 160 -7.80 7.07 -3.38
N THR A 161 -6.48 7.12 -3.23
CA THR A 161 -5.66 7.95 -4.10
C THR A 161 -5.84 7.50 -5.54
N THR A 162 -6.45 8.35 -6.38
CA THR A 162 -6.96 7.94 -7.70
C THR A 162 -5.86 7.32 -8.56
N LYS A 163 -4.63 7.83 -8.45
CA LYS A 163 -3.47 7.36 -9.23
C LYS A 163 -2.96 5.97 -8.83
N LEU A 164 -3.35 5.46 -7.67
CA LEU A 164 -2.96 4.15 -7.18
C LEU A 164 -4.01 3.08 -7.48
N VAL A 165 -5.23 3.47 -7.90
CA VAL A 165 -6.31 2.54 -8.24
C VAL A 165 -5.98 1.83 -9.56
N ILE A 166 -6.21 0.52 -9.59
CA ILE A 166 -6.12 -0.31 -10.78
C ILE A 166 -7.54 -0.61 -11.24
N ASP A 167 -8.07 0.23 -12.13
CA ASP A 167 -9.46 0.13 -12.60
C ASP A 167 -9.73 -1.24 -13.24
N GLU A 168 -8.77 -1.82 -13.95
CA GLU A 168 -8.95 -3.13 -14.62
C GLU A 168 -9.14 -4.31 -13.65
N LEU A 169 -8.70 -4.16 -12.40
CA LEU A 169 -8.80 -5.19 -11.36
C LEU A 169 -9.89 -4.87 -10.32
N SER A 170 -10.43 -3.65 -10.37
CA SER A 170 -11.46 -3.14 -9.47
C SER A 170 -12.86 -3.46 -10.00
N ASN A 171 -13.84 -3.51 -9.11
CA ASN A 171 -15.25 -3.66 -9.46
C ASN A 171 -16.13 -2.87 -8.47
N ASP A 172 -17.44 -3.03 -8.60
CA ASP A 172 -18.46 -2.39 -7.75
C ASP A 172 -18.39 -2.82 -6.27
N LYS A 173 -17.74 -3.95 -5.97
CA LYS A 173 -17.59 -4.48 -4.60
C LYS A 173 -16.25 -4.20 -3.97
N TYR A 174 -15.18 -4.16 -4.76
CA TYR A 174 -13.81 -3.99 -4.26
C TYR A 174 -12.97 -3.12 -5.19
N VAL A 175 -12.19 -2.23 -4.58
CA VAL A 175 -11.14 -1.45 -5.24
C VAL A 175 -9.81 -2.15 -5.03
N VAL A 176 -9.05 -2.30 -6.12
CA VAL A 176 -7.67 -2.81 -6.08
C VAL A 176 -6.73 -1.63 -6.26
N MET A 177 -5.77 -1.48 -5.35
CA MET A 177 -4.79 -0.38 -5.39
C MET A 177 -3.35 -0.85 -5.24
N LEU A 178 -2.41 -0.05 -5.74
CA LEU A 178 -0.99 -0.20 -5.45
C LEU A 178 -0.65 0.43 -4.09
N ARG A 179 0.16 -0.26 -3.27
CA ARG A 179 0.71 0.33 -2.05
C ARG A 179 1.86 1.29 -2.38
N ARG A 180 1.75 2.56 -1.95
CA ARG A 180 2.81 3.57 -2.06
C ARG A 180 3.99 3.20 -1.16
N GLU A 181 4.93 2.51 -1.75
CA GLU A 181 6.34 2.29 -1.37
C GLU A 181 6.77 1.23 -0.34
N PRO A 182 7.86 0.51 -0.70
CA PRO A 182 8.17 0.15 -2.09
C PRO A 182 6.94 -0.59 -2.65
N PHE A 183 6.47 -0.21 -3.85
CA PHE A 183 5.35 -0.87 -4.52
C PHE A 183 5.70 -2.35 -4.66
N ARG A 184 5.11 -3.19 -3.81
CA ARG A 184 5.38 -4.63 -3.74
C ARG A 184 4.11 -5.44 -3.45
N GLU A 185 3.04 -4.72 -3.11
CA GLU A 185 1.79 -5.29 -2.63
C GLU A 185 0.63 -4.59 -3.33
N LEU A 186 -0.33 -5.39 -3.76
CA LEU A 186 -1.66 -4.89 -4.09
C LEU A 186 -2.46 -4.78 -2.79
N LEU A 187 -3.40 -3.85 -2.74
CA LEU A 187 -4.37 -3.68 -1.67
C LEU A 187 -5.74 -4.00 -2.22
N LEU A 188 -6.46 -4.94 -1.60
CA LEU A 188 -7.88 -5.16 -1.86
C LEU A 188 -8.69 -4.48 -0.76
N ILE A 189 -9.56 -3.54 -1.14
CA ILE A 189 -10.31 -2.73 -0.20
C ILE A 189 -11.79 -2.75 -0.61
N PRO A 190 -12.75 -2.97 0.31
CA PRO A 190 -14.17 -2.90 -0.01
C PRO A 190 -14.53 -1.55 -0.64
N HIS A 191 -15.29 -1.57 -1.74
CA HIS A 191 -15.74 -0.35 -2.41
C HIS A 191 -16.85 0.30 -1.56
N PRO A 192 -16.71 1.58 -1.17
CA PRO A 192 -17.79 2.29 -0.48
C PRO A 192 -19.07 2.31 -1.33
N ASN A 193 -20.20 1.96 -0.74
CA ASN A 193 -21.50 1.99 -1.38
C ASN A 193 -22.44 2.92 -0.61
N PHE A 194 -22.66 4.13 -1.12
CA PHE A 194 -23.49 5.16 -0.48
C PHE A 194 -24.97 4.76 -0.31
N GLN A 195 -25.44 3.74 -1.03
CA GLN A 195 -26.80 3.20 -0.88
C GLN A 195 -26.87 2.13 0.22
N ALA A 196 -25.73 1.54 0.60
CA ALA A 196 -25.66 0.54 1.65
C ALA A 196 -25.65 1.17 3.04
N LYS A 197 -25.99 0.36 4.06
CA LYS A 197 -25.86 0.76 5.46
C LYS A 197 -24.42 1.21 5.74
N ASN A 198 -24.30 2.37 6.38
CA ASN A 198 -23.02 2.99 6.73
C ASN A 198 -22.04 3.17 5.55
N CYS A 199 -22.54 3.43 4.34
CA CYS A 199 -21.74 3.58 3.12
C CYS A 199 -20.95 2.32 2.73
N GLY A 200 -21.36 1.12 3.16
CA GLY A 200 -20.57 -0.09 2.94
C GLY A 200 -19.22 -0.05 3.67
N HIS A 201 -19.17 0.66 4.81
CA HIS A 201 -17.99 0.72 5.66
C HIS A 201 -17.82 -0.60 6.42
N TYR A 202 -16.67 -1.24 6.22
CA TYR A 202 -16.25 -2.43 6.94
C TYR A 202 -14.93 -2.14 7.64
N ASN A 203 -14.74 -2.68 8.83
CA ASN A 203 -13.42 -2.84 9.44
C ASN A 203 -12.88 -4.24 9.11
N ASN A 204 -11.60 -4.49 9.36
CA ASN A 204 -11.02 -5.79 9.01
C ASN A 204 -11.62 -6.97 9.80
N GLU A 205 -12.16 -6.76 11.01
CA GLU A 205 -12.79 -7.82 11.81
C GLU A 205 -14.11 -8.28 11.17
N THR A 206 -14.98 -7.33 10.84
CA THR A 206 -16.27 -7.61 10.20
C THR A 206 -16.12 -8.17 8.79
N LEU A 207 -15.06 -7.76 8.06
CA LEU A 207 -14.81 -8.20 6.68
C LEU A 207 -14.50 -9.71 6.61
N VAL A 208 -13.59 -10.21 7.47
CA VAL A 208 -13.19 -11.63 7.47
C VAL A 208 -14.29 -12.57 7.98
N GLN A 209 -15.35 -12.02 8.57
CA GLN A 209 -16.53 -12.77 8.99
C GLN A 209 -17.56 -12.93 7.86
N GLN A 210 -17.38 -12.25 6.72
CA GLN A 210 -18.29 -12.37 5.58
C GLN A 210 -17.89 -13.53 4.68
N GLU A 211 -18.78 -14.50 4.47
CA GLU A 211 -18.55 -15.59 3.52
C GLU A 211 -18.39 -15.07 2.07
N THR A 212 -19.12 -14.00 1.73
CA THR A 212 -19.01 -13.34 0.42
C THR A 212 -17.63 -12.72 0.19
N PHE A 213 -16.97 -12.25 1.25
CA PHE A 213 -15.60 -11.76 1.16
C PHE A 213 -14.64 -12.87 0.75
N TRP A 214 -14.70 -14.03 1.41
CA TRP A 214 -13.84 -15.17 1.08
C TRP A 214 -14.08 -15.73 -0.31
N LYS A 215 -15.34 -15.81 -0.76
CA LYS A 215 -15.69 -16.20 -2.14
C LYS A 215 -15.01 -15.28 -3.17
N GLU A 216 -15.13 -13.97 -2.98
CA GLU A 216 -14.56 -12.98 -3.91
C GLU A 216 -13.01 -12.98 -3.85
N LEU A 217 -12.44 -13.16 -2.65
CA LEU A 217 -11.00 -13.27 -2.46
C LEU A 217 -10.42 -14.49 -3.21
N LEU A 218 -11.04 -15.66 -3.08
CA LEU A 218 -10.61 -16.88 -3.77
C LEU A 218 -10.77 -16.76 -5.30
N ASN A 219 -11.83 -16.11 -5.78
CA ASN A 219 -11.97 -15.82 -7.22
C ASN A 219 -10.83 -14.91 -7.71
N LYS A 220 -10.50 -13.86 -6.94
CA LYS A 220 -9.34 -13.00 -7.26
C LYS A 220 -8.02 -13.76 -7.14
N GLN A 221 -7.92 -14.76 -6.27
CA GLN A 221 -6.77 -15.65 -6.16
C GLN A 221 -6.50 -16.39 -7.44
N GLN A 222 -7.53 -16.93 -8.08
CA GLN A 222 -7.37 -17.64 -9.35
C GLN A 222 -6.89 -16.70 -10.47
N THR A 223 -7.42 -15.47 -10.52
CA THR A 223 -7.07 -14.49 -11.56
C THR A 223 -5.70 -13.84 -11.36
N LEU A 224 -5.36 -13.47 -10.11
CA LEU A 224 -4.12 -12.75 -9.77
C LEU A 224 -3.00 -13.68 -9.29
N ASN A 225 -3.34 -14.94 -9.04
CA ASN A 225 -2.44 -16.03 -8.71
C ASN A 225 -1.61 -15.81 -7.42
N PHE A 226 -2.01 -14.93 -6.49
CA PHE A 226 -1.24 -14.77 -5.24
C PHE A 226 -1.35 -16.01 -4.33
N HIS A 227 -0.39 -16.17 -3.41
CA HIS A 227 -0.36 -17.30 -2.47
C HIS A 227 -0.47 -16.88 -1.02
N SER A 228 -0.45 -15.58 -0.72
CA SER A 228 -0.61 -15.13 0.65
C SER A 228 -1.28 -13.76 0.71
N ILE A 229 -2.06 -13.57 1.78
CA ILE A 229 -2.63 -12.29 2.18
C ILE A 229 -2.26 -11.94 3.61
N ALA A 230 -2.12 -10.65 3.88
CA ALA A 230 -1.94 -10.13 5.23
C ALA A 230 -2.99 -9.07 5.56
N ILE A 231 -3.63 -9.21 6.72
CA ILE A 231 -4.66 -8.33 7.29
C ILE A 231 -4.16 -7.76 8.60
N ASN A 232 -4.15 -6.44 8.73
CA ASN A 232 -3.65 -5.77 9.93
C ASN A 232 -4.81 -5.31 10.82
N TYR A 233 -4.62 -5.34 12.13
CA TYR A 233 -5.65 -4.97 13.11
C TYR A 233 -5.10 -4.00 14.15
N GLY A 234 -5.99 -3.30 14.85
CA GLY A 234 -5.65 -2.41 15.96
C GLY A 234 -4.79 -1.22 15.54
N ALA A 235 -3.69 -0.95 16.25
CA ALA A 235 -2.79 0.16 15.91
C ALA A 235 -2.14 0.01 14.53
N TRP A 236 -1.94 -1.22 14.04
CA TRP A 236 -1.40 -1.47 12.69
C TRP A 236 -2.42 -1.18 11.58
N GLU A 237 -3.72 -1.24 11.88
CA GLU A 237 -4.81 -0.84 10.97
C GLU A 237 -5.01 0.68 10.99
N THR A 238 -5.03 1.28 12.18
CA THR A 238 -5.28 2.72 12.38
C THR A 238 -4.06 3.61 12.15
N GLY A 239 -2.84 3.07 12.17
CA GLY A 239 -1.62 3.82 11.83
C GLY A 239 -1.59 4.37 10.40
N GLN A 240 -2.48 3.90 9.53
CA GLN A 240 -2.70 4.43 8.17
C GLN A 240 -3.88 5.41 8.09
N SER A 241 -4.68 5.52 9.16
CA SER A 241 -5.76 6.49 9.20
C SER A 241 -5.18 7.90 9.28
N GLN A 242 -5.69 8.80 8.44
CA GLN A 242 -5.35 10.21 8.55
C GLN A 242 -6.01 10.87 9.77
N ASN A 243 -7.01 10.21 10.36
CA ASN A 243 -7.56 10.60 11.65
C ASN A 243 -6.91 9.78 12.77
N LYS A 244 -5.87 10.33 13.40
CA LYS A 244 -5.17 9.73 14.55
C LYS A 244 -6.06 9.42 15.76
N TYR A 245 -7.29 9.90 15.78
CA TYR A 245 -8.27 9.68 16.84
C TYR A 245 -9.35 8.65 16.49
N ALA A 246 -9.40 8.16 15.25
CA ALA A 246 -10.33 7.11 14.87
C ALA A 246 -9.95 5.78 15.55
N GLN A 247 -10.92 5.08 16.14
CA GLN A 247 -10.70 3.74 16.72
C GLN A 247 -10.71 2.64 15.67
N GLU A 248 -11.46 2.87 14.59
CA GLU A 248 -11.58 1.99 13.45
C GLU A 248 -11.50 2.83 12.19
N CYS A 249 -11.08 2.23 11.09
CA CYS A 249 -11.04 2.89 9.81
C CYS A 249 -11.31 1.86 8.70
N HIS A 250 -11.62 2.32 7.48
CA HIS A 250 -12.22 1.49 6.43
C HIS A 250 -11.29 0.39 5.91
N ALA A 251 -11.45 -0.85 6.36
CA ALA A 251 -10.69 -2.06 6.00
C ALA A 251 -9.56 -1.86 4.96
N HIS A 252 -8.36 -1.49 5.41
CA HIS A 252 -7.34 -0.91 4.51
C HIS A 252 -6.40 -1.90 3.85
N ARG A 253 -6.25 -3.11 4.38
CA ARG A 253 -5.01 -3.85 4.11
C ARG A 253 -5.24 -5.34 4.00
N LEU A 254 -5.59 -5.77 2.79
CA LEU A 254 -5.29 -7.09 2.27
C LEU A 254 -4.08 -6.93 1.35
N SER A 255 -2.89 -7.10 1.91
CA SER A 255 -1.65 -7.10 1.13
C SER A 255 -1.46 -8.48 0.52
N TRP A 256 -1.39 -8.57 -0.80
CA TRP A 256 -1.03 -9.82 -1.48
C TRP A 256 0.48 -9.92 -1.62
N THR A 257 1.05 -11.07 -1.25
CA THR A 257 2.42 -11.43 -1.63
C THR A 257 2.36 -12.58 -2.61
N LYS A 258 2.43 -12.24 -3.90
CA LYS A 258 3.08 -13.07 -4.90
C LYS A 258 4.36 -12.32 -5.27
N LEU A 259 5.39 -13.01 -5.74
CA LEU A 259 6.25 -12.42 -6.76
C LEU A 259 5.34 -11.93 -7.90
N PHE A 260 4.77 -10.73 -7.80
CA PHE A 260 4.29 -9.95 -8.93
C PHE A 260 5.57 -9.35 -9.51
N THR A 261 6.41 -10.19 -10.12
CA THR A 261 6.63 -10.16 -11.57
C THR A 261 6.66 -8.72 -12.06
N THR A 262 7.84 -8.12 -11.88
CA THR A 262 8.57 -7.30 -12.84
C THR A 262 7.84 -6.91 -14.11
N GLU A 263 7.09 -7.75 -14.81
CA GLU A 263 6.44 -7.39 -16.06
C GLU A 263 5.34 -6.30 -15.99
N LEU A 264 4.48 -6.28 -14.96
CA LEU A 264 3.42 -5.25 -14.84
C LEU A 264 3.97 -3.95 -14.25
N GLU A 265 4.89 -4.07 -13.29
CA GLU A 265 5.68 -2.96 -12.75
C GLU A 265 6.59 -2.39 -13.84
N GLU A 266 7.32 -3.19 -14.60
CA GLU A 266 8.11 -2.76 -15.75
C GLU A 266 7.22 -2.25 -16.87
N LYS A 267 6.01 -2.75 -17.14
CA LYS A 267 5.14 -2.16 -18.19
C LYS A 267 4.58 -0.80 -17.74
N ARG A 268 4.22 -0.61 -16.47
CA ARG A 268 3.71 0.67 -15.95
C ARG A 268 4.83 1.67 -15.64
N LEU A 269 5.93 1.23 -15.04
CA LEU A 269 7.15 2.01 -14.85
C LEU A 269 7.75 2.36 -16.20
N ARG A 270 7.91 1.42 -17.15
CA ARG A 270 8.35 1.79 -18.51
C ARG A 270 7.38 2.73 -19.19
N SER A 271 6.06 2.62 -19.02
CA SER A 271 5.14 3.59 -19.62
C SER A 271 5.29 4.99 -19.02
N ALA A 272 5.40 5.10 -17.69
CA ALA A 272 5.63 6.37 -17.01
C ALA A 272 7.03 6.94 -17.29
N GLU A 273 8.07 6.12 -17.28
CA GLU A 273 9.45 6.45 -17.64
C GLU A 273 9.57 6.80 -19.12
N HIS A 274 8.87 6.10 -20.01
CA HIS A 274 8.79 6.40 -21.44
C HIS A 274 8.08 7.74 -21.65
N GLN A 275 6.98 8.03 -20.95
CA GLN A 275 6.35 9.34 -21.01
C GLN A 275 7.26 10.46 -20.46
N LEU A 276 8.02 10.19 -19.40
CA LEU A 276 9.03 11.11 -18.86
C LEU A 276 10.19 11.32 -19.85
N MET A 277 10.64 10.26 -20.51
CA MET A 277 11.67 10.29 -21.53
C MET A 277 11.20 11.04 -22.78
N LEU A 278 9.97 10.84 -23.24
CA LEU A 278 9.36 11.61 -24.33
C LEU A 278 9.24 13.09 -23.98
N LYS A 279 8.87 13.41 -22.73
CA LYS A 279 8.82 14.79 -22.26
C LYS A 279 10.20 15.43 -22.18
N ALA A 280 11.22 14.69 -21.72
CA ALA A 280 12.61 15.14 -21.71
C ALA A 280 13.14 15.36 -23.13
N ILE A 281 12.87 14.44 -24.06
CA ILE A 281 13.24 14.56 -25.47
C ILE A 281 12.55 15.77 -26.11
N SER A 282 11.27 16.01 -25.81
CA SER A 282 10.54 17.20 -26.28
C SER A 282 11.19 18.50 -25.79
N ASN A 283 11.53 18.57 -24.50
CA ASN A 283 12.21 19.73 -23.92
C ASN A 283 13.62 19.96 -24.49
N ILE A 284 14.38 18.88 -24.74
CA ILE A 284 15.69 18.97 -25.40
C ILE A 284 15.50 19.50 -26.83
N THR A 285 14.50 18.99 -27.56
CA THR A 285 14.21 19.40 -28.93
C THR A 285 13.80 20.87 -29.01
N SER A 286 12.97 21.36 -28.08
CA SER A 286 12.62 22.78 -28.02
C SER A 286 13.84 23.67 -27.74
N THR A 287 14.68 23.26 -26.78
CA THR A 287 15.92 23.98 -26.43
C THR A 287 16.91 24.00 -27.60
N MET A 288 17.06 22.89 -28.32
CA MET A 288 17.90 22.81 -29.52
C MET A 288 17.39 23.72 -30.64
N ASN A 289 16.07 23.78 -30.84
CA ASN A 289 15.47 24.67 -31.83
C ASN A 289 15.69 26.15 -31.48
N GLU A 290 15.58 26.52 -30.20
CA GLU A 290 15.88 27.88 -29.73
C GLU A 290 17.36 28.23 -29.92
N ASN A 291 18.27 27.33 -29.54
CA ASN A 291 19.71 27.52 -29.73
C ASN A 291 20.07 27.61 -31.22
N THR A 292 19.44 26.82 -32.08
CA THR A 292 19.65 26.87 -33.54
C THR A 292 19.19 28.22 -34.10
N LYS A 293 18.04 28.73 -33.67
CA LYS A 293 17.56 30.07 -34.05
C LYS A 293 18.53 31.17 -33.58
N ALA A 294 19.02 31.07 -32.35
CA ALA A 294 20.01 32.01 -31.83
C ALA A 294 21.31 31.98 -32.64
N LEU A 295 21.82 30.79 -32.96
CA LEU A 295 23.02 30.62 -33.78
C LEU A 295 22.84 31.22 -35.18
N ILE A 296 21.71 30.97 -35.84
CA ILE A 296 21.40 31.55 -37.16
C ILE A 296 21.38 33.08 -37.10
N LYS A 297 20.83 33.64 -36.03
CA LYS A 297 20.80 35.10 -35.81
C LYS A 297 22.21 35.67 -35.68
N GLU A 298 23.05 35.08 -34.85
CA GLU A 298 24.45 35.51 -34.66
C GLU A 298 25.26 35.38 -35.96
N MET A 299 25.12 34.27 -36.69
CA MET A 299 25.77 34.10 -37.99
C MET A 299 25.36 35.16 -39.01
N SER A 300 24.08 35.57 -38.99
CA SER A 300 23.58 36.63 -39.87
C SER A 300 24.20 37.99 -39.50
N SER A 301 24.30 38.30 -38.21
CA SER A 301 24.95 39.53 -37.72
C SER A 301 26.45 39.56 -38.07
N VAL A 302 27.17 38.45 -37.90
CA VAL A 302 28.60 38.35 -38.30
C VAL A 302 28.78 38.57 -39.80
N LYS A 303 27.87 38.01 -40.61
CA LYS A 303 27.90 38.20 -42.07
C LYS A 303 27.68 39.66 -42.47
N GLU A 304 26.74 40.34 -41.82
CA GLU A 304 26.49 41.77 -42.02
C GLU A 304 27.71 42.62 -41.62
N ASN A 305 28.26 42.41 -40.43
CA ASN A 305 29.45 43.10 -39.94
C ASN A 305 30.67 42.89 -40.86
N ASN A 306 30.88 41.67 -41.37
CA ASN A 306 31.97 41.39 -42.30
C ASN A 306 31.79 42.12 -43.64
N ASN A 307 30.56 42.21 -44.15
CA ASN A 307 30.28 42.96 -45.37
C ASN A 307 30.50 44.45 -45.18
N GLU A 308 30.08 45.01 -44.05
CA GLU A 308 30.31 46.43 -43.70
C GLU A 308 31.80 46.74 -43.55
N ASN A 309 32.56 45.91 -42.83
CA ASN A 309 34.01 46.06 -42.69
C ASN A 309 34.73 45.95 -44.04
N THR A 310 34.34 44.99 -44.88
CA THR A 310 34.92 44.84 -46.23
C THR A 310 34.66 46.08 -47.08
N ARG A 311 33.44 46.64 -47.01
CA ARG A 311 33.08 47.87 -47.71
C ARG A 311 33.88 49.08 -47.20
N ALA A 312 34.03 49.23 -45.88
CA ALA A 312 34.80 50.31 -45.29
C ALA A 312 36.30 50.25 -45.68
N ILE A 313 36.87 49.04 -45.78
CA ILE A 313 38.24 48.84 -46.27
C ILE A 313 38.37 49.27 -47.74
N ILE A 314 37.41 48.87 -48.60
CA ILE A 314 37.40 49.26 -50.02
C ILE A 314 37.27 50.79 -50.17
N GLU A 315 36.44 51.44 -49.37
CA GLU A 315 36.24 52.90 -49.41
C GLU A 315 37.45 53.70 -48.87
N ALA A 316 38.32 53.07 -48.07
CA ALA A 316 39.53 53.69 -47.52
C ALA A 316 40.80 53.53 -48.39
N MET A 317 40.74 52.67 -49.42
CA MET A 317 41.83 52.45 -50.39
C MET A 317 41.72 53.36 -51.60
#